data_AF-A0A0N4Y185-F1
#
_entry.id   AF-A0A0N4Y185-F1
#
_cell.length_a   1.000
_cell.length_b   1.000
_cell.length_c   1.000
_cell.angle_alpha   90.00
_cell.angle_beta   90.00
_cell.angle_gamma   90.00
#
_symmetry.space_group_name_H-M   'P 1'
#
loop_
_entity.id
_entity.type
_entity.pdbx_description
1 polymer ?
#
loop_
_entity_poly.entity_id
_entity_poly.type
_entity_poly.pdbx_seq_one_letter_code
_entity_poly.pdbx_strand_id
1 'polypeptide(L)'
;MAASLSVLRVYWTLRVLLGSPISLEKHPGGLLPGKHGTYTYEYQDELSKITFLIATLMPCMENDPNCNMKKKLIGNNFVSIVFNESGTQFKLGSVCGQFAHVAIEVGYFILNIMVIPYDANTVLIQLHAKQEISCWLATRRALLSDRCAVRLLRKMIVRTQLSVNVWRSVQDNDDQPYISSGVDRLRKIIAIREKFASVQPSKEAA
;
A
#
# COMPACT_ATOMS: atom_id res chain seq x y z
N MET A 1 16.15 -27.05 -13.56
CA MET A 1 15.36 -27.37 -12.35
C MET A 1 15.74 -26.55 -11.11
N ALA A 2 16.57 -25.49 -11.18
CA ALA A 2 17.02 -24.71 -10.01
C ALA A 2 16.22 -23.41 -9.72
N ALA A 3 15.25 -23.05 -10.56
CA ALA A 3 14.49 -21.80 -10.42
C ALA A 3 13.44 -21.81 -9.29
N SER A 4 13.05 -22.97 -8.75
CA SER A 4 11.93 -23.08 -7.80
C SER A 4 12.29 -22.72 -6.35
N LEU A 5 13.47 -23.13 -5.87
CA LEU A 5 13.90 -22.93 -4.48
C LEU A 5 14.32 -21.48 -4.17
N SER A 6 15.02 -20.83 -5.09
CA SER A 6 15.41 -19.43 -4.94
C SER A 6 14.19 -18.51 -4.92
N VAL A 7 13.21 -18.76 -5.81
CA VAL A 7 12.00 -17.94 -5.95
C VAL A 7 11.08 -18.06 -4.74
N LEU A 8 10.80 -19.29 -4.27
CA LEU A 8 10.05 -19.49 -3.03
C LEU A 8 10.75 -18.86 -1.83
N ARG A 9 12.08 -18.95 -1.76
CA ARG A 9 12.87 -18.35 -0.67
C ARG A 9 12.71 -16.83 -0.65
N VAL A 10 12.81 -16.12 -1.77
CA VAL A 10 12.70 -14.65 -1.72
C VAL A 10 11.26 -14.18 -1.52
N TYR A 11 10.28 -14.85 -2.12
CA TYR A 11 8.87 -14.55 -1.87
C TYR A 11 8.50 -14.71 -0.39
N TRP A 12 9.02 -15.75 0.26
CA TRP A 12 8.86 -15.99 1.69
C TRP A 12 9.65 -14.99 2.54
N THR A 13 10.90 -14.70 2.15
CA THR A 13 11.78 -13.75 2.85
C THR A 13 11.19 -12.34 2.82
N LEU A 14 10.69 -11.87 1.68
CA LEU A 14 10.12 -10.53 1.58
C LEU A 14 8.78 -10.42 2.31
N ARG A 15 7.94 -11.47 2.31
CA ARG A 15 6.71 -11.53 3.12
C ARG A 15 6.99 -11.48 4.61
N VAL A 16 7.95 -12.26 5.10
CA VAL A 16 8.32 -12.27 6.51
C VAL A 16 9.00 -10.96 6.91
N LEU A 17 9.77 -10.37 6.00
CA LEU A 17 10.41 -9.09 6.26
C LEU A 17 9.43 -7.90 6.19
N LEU A 18 8.28 -8.03 5.53
CA LEU A 18 7.29 -6.95 5.40
C LEU A 18 6.63 -6.60 6.74
N GLY A 19 6.38 -7.56 7.62
CA GLY A 19 5.75 -7.32 8.92
C GLY A 19 5.57 -8.57 9.76
N SER A 20 4.83 -8.46 10.86
CA SER A 20 4.45 -9.58 11.72
C SER A 20 3.09 -10.13 11.30
N PRO A 21 2.86 -11.46 11.36
CA PRO A 21 1.56 -12.05 11.10
C PRO A 21 0.57 -11.65 12.19
N ILE A 22 -0.66 -11.29 11.80
CA ILE A 22 -1.76 -10.91 12.68
C ILE A 22 -3.04 -11.66 12.30
N SER A 23 -3.84 -12.03 13.31
CA SER A 23 -5.16 -12.65 13.11
C SER A 23 -6.15 -11.65 12.49
N LEU A 24 -7.08 -12.17 11.68
CA LEU A 24 -8.16 -11.37 11.10
C LEU A 24 -9.33 -11.09 12.06
N GLU A 25 -9.30 -11.61 13.29
CA GLU A 25 -10.37 -11.42 14.29
C GLU A 25 -10.71 -9.95 14.57
N LYS A 26 -9.69 -9.06 14.55
CA LYS A 26 -9.87 -7.62 14.76
C LYS A 26 -10.24 -6.85 13.50
N HIS A 27 -10.56 -7.54 12.42
CA HIS A 27 -10.91 -6.95 11.12
C HIS A 27 -9.87 -5.96 10.56
N PRO A 28 -8.56 -6.29 10.59
CA PRO A 28 -7.50 -5.38 10.19
C PRO A 28 -7.66 -4.97 8.72
N GLY A 29 -7.63 -3.66 8.43
CA GLY A 29 -7.81 -3.16 7.06
C GLY A 29 -9.14 -3.56 6.40
N GLY A 30 -10.16 -3.90 7.17
CA GLY A 30 -11.47 -4.36 6.66
C GLY A 30 -11.51 -5.85 6.29
N LEU A 31 -10.47 -6.63 6.62
CA LEU A 31 -10.42 -8.06 6.34
C LEU A 31 -11.23 -8.88 7.34
N LEU A 32 -12.32 -9.49 6.86
CA LEU A 32 -13.16 -10.42 7.62
C LEU A 32 -12.56 -11.84 7.76
N PRO A 33 -12.59 -12.43 8.97
CA PRO A 33 -12.21 -13.83 9.19
C PRO A 33 -13.19 -14.77 8.45
N GLY A 34 -12.69 -15.89 7.94
CA GLY A 34 -13.48 -16.88 7.20
C GLY A 34 -13.81 -16.50 5.74
N LYS A 35 -13.81 -15.20 5.40
CA LYS A 35 -13.99 -14.74 4.01
C LYS A 35 -12.67 -14.39 3.31
N HIS A 36 -11.72 -13.79 4.02
CA HIS A 36 -10.49 -13.26 3.41
C HIS A 36 -9.21 -13.98 3.88
N GLY A 37 -9.36 -15.15 4.50
CA GLY A 37 -8.26 -15.94 5.03
C GLY A 37 -8.31 -16.03 6.57
N THR A 38 -7.19 -16.44 7.15
CA THR A 38 -7.03 -16.64 8.61
C THR A 38 -6.15 -15.56 9.24
N TYR A 39 -5.11 -15.12 8.53
CA TYR A 39 -4.18 -14.09 8.99
C TYR A 39 -3.76 -13.18 7.85
N THR A 40 -3.21 -12.02 8.21
CA THR A 40 -2.48 -11.14 7.29
C THR A 40 -1.18 -10.65 7.93
N TYR A 41 -0.43 -9.81 7.24
CA TYR A 41 0.77 -9.17 7.78
C TYR A 41 0.52 -7.71 8.10
N GLU A 42 1.14 -7.25 9.18
CA GLU A 42 1.11 -5.88 9.63
C GLU A 42 2.51 -5.40 9.99
N TYR A 43 2.81 -4.17 9.60
CA TYR A 43 3.97 -3.43 10.07
C TYR A 43 3.51 -2.23 10.86
N GLN A 44 4.12 -2.01 12.01
CA GLN A 44 3.87 -0.83 12.83
C GLN A 44 5.20 -0.23 13.25
N ASP A 45 5.33 1.08 13.04
CA ASP A 45 6.35 1.90 13.66
C ASP A 45 5.68 2.94 14.59
N GLU A 46 6.46 3.87 15.14
CA GLU A 46 5.98 4.88 16.08
C GLU A 46 4.97 5.86 15.47
N LEU A 47 4.97 6.02 14.14
CA LEU A 47 4.22 7.06 13.42
C LEU A 47 3.15 6.51 12.49
N SER A 48 3.29 5.26 12.06
CA SER A 48 2.54 4.65 10.98
C SER A 48 2.29 3.17 11.21
N LYS A 49 1.13 2.73 10.74
CA LYS A 49 0.69 1.34 10.77
C LYS A 49 0.25 0.96 9.37
N ILE A 50 0.85 -0.10 8.84
CA ILE A 50 0.63 -0.61 7.48
C ILE A 50 0.07 -2.02 7.61
N THR A 51 -1.20 -2.19 7.25
CA THR A 51 -1.83 -3.49 7.11
C THR A 51 -1.76 -3.91 5.65
N PHE A 52 -1.17 -5.07 5.36
CA PHE A 52 -1.07 -5.58 4.00
C PHE A 52 -2.31 -6.39 3.64
N LEU A 53 -2.90 -6.15 2.45
CA LEU A 53 -3.98 -6.98 1.91
C LEU A 53 -3.36 -7.92 0.88
N ILE A 54 -3.09 -9.17 1.29
CA ILE A 54 -2.31 -10.11 0.48
C ILE A 54 -3.23 -11.05 -0.31
N ALA A 55 -3.28 -10.88 -1.64
CA ALA A 55 -4.17 -11.61 -2.54
C ALA A 55 -4.06 -13.15 -2.45
N THR A 56 -2.86 -13.65 -2.20
CA THR A 56 -2.56 -15.08 -2.10
C THR A 56 -2.90 -15.70 -0.75
N LEU A 57 -3.08 -14.89 0.31
CA LEU A 57 -3.58 -15.38 1.60
C LEU A 57 -5.11 -15.44 1.60
N MET A 58 -5.76 -14.74 0.66
CA MET A 58 -7.20 -14.78 0.49
C MET A 58 -7.60 -16.07 -0.28
N PRO A 59 -8.65 -16.78 0.12
CA PRO A 59 -9.14 -17.95 -0.61
C PRO A 59 -9.69 -17.54 -1.98
N CYS A 60 -9.48 -18.38 -3.00
CA CYS A 60 -10.21 -18.27 -4.27
C CYS A 60 -11.51 -19.05 -4.12
N MET A 61 -12.65 -18.42 -4.41
CA MET A 61 -13.95 -19.10 -4.40
C MET A 61 -14.16 -19.77 -5.76
N GLU A 62 -14.61 -21.03 -5.79
CA GLU A 62 -14.88 -21.75 -7.03
C GLU A 62 -15.95 -21.05 -7.89
N ASN A 63 -16.90 -20.38 -7.24
CA ASN A 63 -17.96 -19.59 -7.89
C ASN A 63 -17.53 -18.16 -8.32
N ASP A 64 -16.26 -17.79 -8.12
CA ASP A 64 -15.72 -16.47 -8.50
C ASP A 64 -14.40 -16.64 -9.28
N PRO A 65 -14.44 -17.16 -10.52
CA PRO A 65 -13.24 -17.41 -11.32
C PRO A 65 -12.46 -16.13 -11.63
N ASN A 66 -13.14 -14.99 -11.63
CA ASN A 66 -12.54 -13.67 -11.85
C ASN A 66 -12.01 -13.03 -10.55
N CYS A 67 -12.12 -13.70 -9.40
CA CYS A 67 -11.68 -13.20 -8.09
C CYS A 67 -12.20 -11.78 -7.79
N ASN A 68 -13.43 -11.46 -8.18
CA ASN A 68 -14.06 -10.15 -8.01
C ASN A 68 -14.06 -9.70 -6.54
N MET A 69 -14.25 -10.64 -5.60
CA MET A 69 -14.22 -10.33 -4.16
C MET A 69 -12.85 -9.81 -3.71
N LYS A 70 -11.77 -10.43 -4.20
CA LYS A 70 -10.40 -9.96 -3.95
C LYS A 70 -10.16 -8.61 -4.61
N LYS A 71 -10.62 -8.47 -5.85
CA LYS A 71 -10.47 -7.25 -6.64
C LYS A 71 -11.17 -6.05 -6.00
N LYS A 72 -12.35 -6.24 -5.39
CA LYS A 72 -13.08 -5.18 -4.67
C LYS A 72 -12.30 -4.64 -3.47
N LEU A 73 -11.61 -5.52 -2.74
CA LEU A 73 -10.79 -5.13 -1.59
C LEU A 73 -9.48 -4.48 -2.02
N ILE A 74 -8.71 -5.17 -2.86
CA ILE A 74 -7.37 -4.74 -3.28
C ILE A 74 -7.47 -3.50 -4.17
N GLY A 75 -8.42 -3.48 -5.12
CA GLY A 75 -8.59 -2.40 -6.08
C GLY A 75 -9.11 -1.09 -5.49
N ASN A 76 -9.60 -1.09 -4.25
CA ASN A 76 -9.94 0.14 -3.51
C ASN A 76 -8.72 0.79 -2.84
N ASN A 77 -7.55 0.14 -2.85
CA ASN A 77 -6.33 0.72 -2.28
C ASN A 77 -5.62 1.60 -3.32
N PHE A 78 -5.11 2.74 -2.85
CA PHE A 78 -4.39 3.68 -3.71
C PHE A 78 -2.98 3.23 -4.07
N VAL A 79 -2.37 2.46 -3.17
CA VAL A 79 -1.02 1.91 -3.32
C VAL A 79 -1.13 0.39 -3.35
N SER A 80 -0.63 -0.21 -4.41
CA SER A 80 -0.54 -1.66 -4.56
C SER A 80 0.92 -2.09 -4.70
N ILE A 81 1.28 -3.22 -4.09
CA ILE A 81 2.61 -3.83 -4.26
C ILE A 81 2.42 -5.05 -5.16
N VAL A 82 3.14 -5.07 -6.28
CA VAL A 82 3.07 -6.14 -7.26
C VAL A 82 4.41 -6.84 -7.28
N PHE A 83 4.40 -8.11 -6.91
CA PHE A 83 5.54 -8.99 -7.11
C PHE A 83 5.48 -9.53 -8.53
N ASN A 84 6.36 -9.03 -9.40
CA ASN A 84 6.39 -9.43 -10.80
C ASN A 84 7.47 -10.49 -11.03
N GLU A 85 7.03 -11.71 -11.29
CA GLU A 85 7.88 -12.86 -11.60
C GLU A 85 7.79 -13.27 -13.08
N SER A 86 6.94 -12.62 -13.89
CA SER A 86 6.70 -13.04 -15.28
C SER A 86 7.77 -12.58 -16.26
N GLY A 87 8.69 -11.70 -15.84
CA GLY A 87 9.71 -11.10 -16.72
C GLY A 87 9.14 -10.12 -17.76
N THR A 88 7.83 -9.89 -17.76
CA THR A 88 7.16 -8.93 -18.65
C THR A 88 7.01 -7.58 -17.96
N GLN A 89 7.19 -6.47 -18.69
CA GLN A 89 7.00 -5.12 -18.11
C GLN A 89 5.59 -4.95 -17.54
N PHE A 90 5.49 -4.56 -16.27
CA PHE A 90 4.22 -4.25 -15.64
C PHE A 90 3.64 -2.94 -16.19
N LYS A 91 2.35 -2.97 -16.57
CA LYS A 91 1.60 -1.78 -16.98
C LYS A 91 0.59 -1.40 -15.91
N LEU A 92 0.59 -0.13 -15.52
CA LEU A 92 -0.40 0.43 -14.60
C LEU A 92 -1.80 0.25 -15.21
N GLY A 93 -2.70 -0.42 -14.49
CA GLY A 93 -4.06 -0.75 -14.96
C GLY A 93 -4.30 -2.24 -15.26
N SER A 94 -3.25 -3.07 -15.36
CA SER A 94 -3.42 -4.51 -15.64
C SER A 94 -4.02 -5.31 -14.48
N VAL A 95 -3.73 -4.94 -13.22
CA VAL A 95 -4.10 -5.75 -12.04
C VAL A 95 -4.91 -4.96 -11.00
N CYS A 96 -4.66 -3.66 -10.85
CA CYS A 96 -5.12 -2.91 -9.67
C CYS A 96 -6.44 -2.11 -9.87
N GLY A 97 -7.14 -2.26 -10.99
CA GLY A 97 -8.40 -1.55 -11.25
C GLY A 97 -8.22 -0.05 -11.52
N GLN A 98 -9.32 0.66 -11.81
CA GLN A 98 -9.31 2.08 -12.24
C GLN A 98 -8.89 3.07 -11.14
N PHE A 99 -9.01 2.68 -9.87
CA PHE A 99 -8.72 3.50 -8.69
C PHE A 99 -7.27 3.39 -8.19
N ALA A 100 -6.48 2.47 -8.76
CA ALA A 100 -5.06 2.40 -8.43
C ALA A 100 -4.32 3.58 -9.04
N HIS A 101 -3.83 4.44 -8.17
CA HIS A 101 -3.09 5.64 -8.57
C HIS A 101 -1.58 5.37 -8.64
N VAL A 102 -1.08 4.44 -7.80
CA VAL A 102 0.32 4.04 -7.79
C VAL A 102 0.46 2.53 -7.55
N ALA A 103 1.30 1.88 -8.35
CA ALA A 103 1.73 0.51 -8.15
C ALA A 103 3.25 0.48 -7.95
N ILE A 104 3.69 -0.21 -6.89
CA ILE A 104 5.10 -0.49 -6.66
C ILE A 104 5.36 -1.90 -7.18
N GLU A 105 6.04 -1.98 -8.31
CA GLU A 105 6.54 -3.23 -8.87
C GLU A 105 7.82 -3.63 -8.14
N VAL A 106 7.81 -4.84 -7.58
CA VAL A 106 8.98 -5.50 -7.02
C VAL A 106 9.27 -6.66 -7.96
N GLY A 107 10.30 -6.48 -8.79
CA GLY A 107 10.73 -7.46 -9.78
C GLY A 107 12.15 -7.93 -9.49
N TYR A 108 12.49 -9.11 -9.98
CA TYR A 108 13.89 -9.53 -10.07
C TYR A 108 14.41 -9.16 -11.44
N PHE A 109 15.60 -8.58 -11.48
CA PHE A 109 16.29 -8.35 -12.73
C PHE A 109 16.85 -9.67 -13.25
N ILE A 110 16.01 -10.45 -13.92
CA ILE A 110 16.46 -11.60 -14.70
C ILE A 110 16.46 -11.13 -16.15
N LEU A 111 17.67 -10.89 -16.67
CA LEU A 111 18.02 -10.52 -18.05
C LEU A 111 17.90 -9.02 -18.41
N ASN A 112 19.03 -8.32 -18.37
CA ASN A 112 19.62 -7.49 -19.44
C ASN A 112 20.57 -6.42 -18.83
N ILE A 113 21.78 -6.83 -18.45
CA ILE A 113 22.92 -6.01 -17.94
C ILE A 113 23.09 -6.05 -16.40
N MET A 114 23.90 -7.01 -15.92
CA MET A 114 25.09 -6.64 -15.16
C MET A 114 26.14 -7.75 -15.31
N VAL A 115 27.13 -7.47 -16.17
CA VAL A 115 28.48 -8.02 -16.02
C VAL A 115 29.01 -7.46 -14.69
N ILE A 116 29.13 -8.32 -13.68
CA ILE A 116 30.15 -8.39 -12.61
C ILE A 116 29.59 -9.37 -11.55
N PRO A 117 30.31 -10.46 -11.23
CA PRO A 117 29.82 -11.52 -10.35
C PRO A 117 29.94 -11.11 -8.89
N TYR A 118 28.86 -11.21 -8.08
CA TYR A 118 29.01 -11.69 -6.70
C TYR A 118 27.76 -12.18 -5.96
N ASP A 119 26.55 -11.61 -6.09
CA ASP A 119 25.47 -12.01 -5.14
C ASP A 119 24.04 -12.08 -5.70
N ALA A 120 23.36 -13.20 -5.39
CA ALA A 120 21.98 -13.53 -5.77
C ALA A 120 20.88 -12.86 -4.92
N ASN A 121 21.22 -11.82 -4.13
CA ASN A 121 20.36 -11.27 -3.07
C ASN A 121 19.93 -9.81 -3.32
N THR A 122 19.81 -9.40 -4.59
CA THR A 122 19.42 -8.03 -4.96
C THR A 122 18.04 -7.99 -5.60
N VAL A 123 17.22 -7.05 -5.15
CA VAL A 123 15.85 -6.80 -5.59
C VAL A 123 15.79 -5.47 -6.31
N LEU A 124 15.08 -5.43 -7.44
CA LEU A 124 14.76 -4.20 -8.15
C LEU A 124 13.37 -3.73 -7.71
N ILE A 125 13.32 -2.52 -7.15
CA ILE A 125 12.07 -1.84 -6.84
C ILE A 125 11.83 -0.80 -7.92
N GLN A 126 10.67 -0.86 -8.57
CA GLN A 126 10.18 0.13 -9.52
C GLN A 126 8.85 0.70 -9.06
N LEU A 127 8.73 2.01 -9.13
CA LEU A 127 7.49 2.72 -8.83
C LEU A 127 6.84 3.18 -10.12
N HIS A 128 5.59 2.77 -10.30
CA HIS A 128 4.73 3.16 -11.40
C HIS A 128 3.60 4.02 -10.83
N ALA A 129 3.65 5.34 -11.04
CA ALA A 129 2.60 6.28 -10.64
C ALA A 129 2.00 6.96 -11.86
N LYS A 130 0.74 7.39 -11.75
CA LYS A 130 0.17 8.32 -12.72
C LYS A 130 0.96 9.62 -12.76
N GLN A 131 0.96 10.29 -13.91
CA GLN A 131 1.81 11.45 -14.17
C GLN A 131 1.57 12.59 -13.17
N GLU A 132 0.32 12.79 -12.75
CA GLU A 132 -0.11 13.84 -11.82
C GLU A 132 0.50 13.67 -10.43
N ILE A 133 0.76 12.42 -10.01
CA ILE A 133 1.29 12.10 -8.68
C ILE A 133 2.81 11.90 -8.71
N SER A 134 3.34 11.60 -9.90
CA SER A 134 4.75 11.32 -10.12
C SER A 134 5.68 12.49 -9.75
N CYS A 135 5.17 13.73 -9.69
CA CYS A 135 5.93 14.91 -9.30
C CYS A 135 6.28 14.94 -7.80
N TRP A 136 5.47 14.31 -6.94
CA TRP A 136 5.73 14.24 -5.49
C TRP A 136 6.61 13.06 -5.07
N LEU A 137 6.97 12.19 -6.03
CA LEU A 137 7.71 10.95 -5.82
C LEU A 137 9.12 11.07 -6.42
N ALA A 138 10.12 11.26 -5.55
CA ALA A 138 11.51 11.43 -5.96
C ALA A 138 12.15 10.12 -6.49
N THR A 139 11.84 8.98 -5.86
CA THR A 139 12.48 7.70 -6.19
C THR A 139 11.58 6.85 -7.07
N ARG A 140 12.00 6.60 -8.32
CA ARG A 140 11.27 5.78 -9.30
C ARG A 140 11.81 4.36 -9.46
N ARG A 141 13.11 4.17 -9.26
CA ARG A 141 13.78 2.86 -9.40
C ARG A 141 14.93 2.76 -8.42
N ALA A 142 15.09 1.60 -7.77
CA ALA A 142 16.21 1.32 -6.88
C ALA A 142 16.57 -0.17 -6.92
N LEU A 143 17.86 -0.49 -7.03
CA LEU A 143 18.40 -1.84 -6.94
C LEU A 143 19.09 -1.98 -5.58
N LEU A 144 18.62 -2.89 -4.73
CA LEU A 144 19.05 -2.99 -3.34
C LEU A 144 19.12 -4.44 -2.87
N SER A 145 19.91 -4.71 -1.84
CA SER A 145 19.84 -6.00 -1.14
C SER A 145 18.51 -6.19 -0.40
N ASP A 146 18.09 -7.42 -0.16
CA ASP A 146 16.78 -7.76 0.46
C ASP A 146 16.42 -6.90 1.68
N ARG A 147 17.34 -6.74 2.64
CA ARG A 147 17.11 -5.96 3.88
C ARG A 147 16.91 -4.47 3.59
N CYS A 148 17.70 -3.92 2.68
CA CYS A 148 17.61 -2.51 2.29
C CYS A 148 16.37 -2.27 1.43
N ALA A 149 16.02 -3.23 0.56
CA ALA A 149 14.85 -3.19 -0.29
C ALA A 149 13.57 -3.08 0.55
N VAL A 150 13.40 -3.92 1.58
CA VAL A 150 12.21 -3.87 2.45
C VAL A 150 12.11 -2.55 3.23
N ARG A 151 13.24 -2.04 3.74
CA ARG A 151 13.27 -0.73 4.42
C ARG A 151 12.89 0.41 3.48
N LEU A 152 13.41 0.40 2.25
CA LEU A 152 13.05 1.39 1.24
C LEU A 152 11.57 1.25 0.86
N LEU A 153 11.10 0.03 0.61
CA LEU A 153 9.73 -0.27 0.22
C LEU A 153 8.71 0.29 1.22
N ARG A 154 8.93 0.09 2.53
CA ARG A 154 8.08 0.67 3.59
C ARG A 154 8.02 2.19 3.52
N LYS A 155 9.17 2.86 3.38
CA LYS A 155 9.24 4.32 3.25
C LYS A 155 8.55 4.79 1.96
N MET A 156 8.71 4.07 0.86
CA MET A 156 8.06 4.36 -0.41
C MET A 156 6.54 4.23 -0.31
N ILE A 157 6.02 3.20 0.38
CA ILE A 157 4.57 3.02 0.60
C ILE A 157 4.00 4.22 1.35
N VAL A 158 4.59 4.59 2.49
CA VAL A 158 4.12 5.72 3.31
C VAL A 158 4.19 7.03 2.51
N ARG A 159 5.30 7.28 1.82
CA ARG A 159 5.47 8.47 0.98
C ARG A 159 4.44 8.53 -0.14
N THR A 160 4.21 7.40 -0.80
CA THR A 160 3.23 7.30 -1.89
C THR A 160 1.82 7.55 -1.40
N GLN A 161 1.44 6.94 -0.29
CA GLN A 161 0.13 7.13 0.31
C GLN A 161 -0.10 8.60 0.71
N LEU A 162 0.92 9.24 1.29
CA LEU A 162 0.88 10.67 1.61
C LEU A 162 0.70 11.52 0.33
N SER A 163 1.47 11.25 -0.72
CA SER A 163 1.34 11.96 -2.00
C SER A 163 -0.05 11.82 -2.62
N VAL A 164 -0.66 10.63 -2.55
CA VAL A 164 -2.05 10.43 -3.03
C VAL A 164 -3.04 11.24 -2.18
N ASN A 165 -2.88 11.26 -0.86
CA ASN A 165 -3.78 12.03 0.02
C ASN A 165 -3.69 13.54 -0.25
N VAL A 166 -2.47 14.06 -0.45
CA VAL A 166 -2.25 15.47 -0.83
C VAL A 166 -2.93 15.75 -2.17
N TRP A 167 -2.67 14.93 -3.19
CA TRP A 167 -3.27 15.09 -4.51
C TRP A 167 -4.81 15.12 -4.46
N ARG A 168 -5.43 14.16 -3.76
CA ARG A 168 -6.90 14.13 -3.63
C ARG A 168 -7.43 15.36 -2.90
N SER A 169 -6.77 15.77 -1.83
CA SER A 169 -7.21 16.93 -1.08
C SER A 169 -7.11 18.22 -1.89
N VAL A 170 -6.08 18.37 -2.71
CA VAL A 170 -5.96 19.50 -3.65
C VAL A 170 -7.09 19.46 -4.69
N GLN A 171 -7.51 18.27 -5.14
CA GLN A 171 -8.66 18.14 -6.04
C GLN A 171 -10.00 18.46 -5.37
N ASP A 172 -10.18 18.05 -4.12
CA ASP A 172 -11.44 18.24 -3.39
C ASP A 172 -11.59 19.68 -2.86
N ASN A 173 -10.54 20.24 -2.27
CA ASN A 173 -10.50 21.61 -1.72
C ASN A 173 -9.07 22.17 -1.73
N ASP A 174 -8.78 23.06 -2.69
CA ASP A 174 -7.44 23.66 -2.85
C ASP A 174 -7.05 24.56 -1.67
N ASP A 175 -8.01 25.18 -0.99
CA ASP A 175 -7.75 26.11 0.13
C ASP A 175 -7.18 25.42 1.38
N GLN A 176 -7.47 24.13 1.57
CA GLN A 176 -7.05 23.38 2.76
C GLN A 176 -6.52 22.00 2.39
N PRO A 177 -5.32 21.93 1.78
CA PRO A 177 -4.73 20.66 1.40
C PRO A 177 -4.48 19.77 2.63
N TYR A 178 -4.46 18.47 2.38
CA TYR A 178 -4.11 17.45 3.36
C TYR A 178 -2.65 17.63 3.76
N ILE A 179 -2.40 17.71 5.07
CA ILE A 179 -1.05 17.84 5.63
C ILE A 179 -0.70 16.56 6.38
N SER A 180 -1.53 16.18 7.35
CA SER A 180 -1.36 14.96 8.14
C SER A 180 -2.67 14.57 8.82
N SER A 181 -2.73 13.33 9.29
CA SER A 181 -3.86 12.83 10.08
C SER A 181 -4.09 13.65 11.36
N GLY A 182 -3.02 14.12 12.00
CA GLY A 182 -3.09 14.96 13.20
C GLY A 182 -3.72 16.31 12.92
N VAL A 183 -3.33 16.97 11.83
CA VAL A 183 -3.90 18.26 11.42
C VAL A 183 -5.37 18.10 11.04
N ASP A 184 -5.74 17.06 10.29
CA ASP A 184 -7.14 16.82 9.94
C ASP A 184 -8.00 16.51 11.17
N ARG A 185 -7.45 15.77 12.15
CA ARG A 185 -8.13 15.54 13.42
C ARG A 185 -8.33 16.85 14.18
N LEU A 186 -7.33 17.72 14.20
CA LEU A 186 -7.44 19.04 14.82
C LEU A 186 -8.50 19.90 14.14
N ARG A 187 -8.52 19.97 12.80
CA ARG A 187 -9.55 20.67 12.02
C ARG A 187 -10.95 20.19 12.39
N LYS A 188 -11.14 18.87 12.51
CA LYS A 188 -12.43 18.28 12.94
C LYS A 188 -12.79 18.64 14.37
N ILE A 189 -11.83 18.61 15.31
CA ILE A 189 -12.08 19.00 16.71
C ILE A 189 -12.49 20.47 16.79
N ILE A 190 -11.82 21.36 16.06
CA ILE A 190 -12.15 22.79 16.00
C ILE A 190 -13.55 22.98 15.41
N ALA A 191 -13.87 22.31 14.30
CA ALA A 191 -15.20 22.40 13.68
C ALA A 191 -16.31 21.88 14.60
N ILE A 192 -16.06 20.82 15.37
CA ILE A 192 -17.00 20.33 16.39
C ILE A 192 -17.17 21.38 17.48
N ARG A 193 -16.07 21.94 18.01
CA ARG A 193 -16.11 22.98 19.04
C ARG A 193 -16.93 24.20 18.60
N GLU A 194 -16.74 24.66 17.38
CA GLU A 194 -17.47 25.80 16.80
C GLU A 194 -18.96 25.53 16.67
N LYS A 195 -19.34 24.33 16.21
CA LYS A 195 -20.75 23.91 16.16
C LYS A 195 -21.40 23.97 17.55
N PHE A 196 -20.74 23.45 18.58
CA PHE A 196 -21.29 23.50 19.95
C PHE A 196 -21.29 24.90 20.55
N ALA A 197 -20.35 25.77 20.19
CA ALA A 197 -20.35 27.16 20.63
C ALA A 197 -21.55 27.95 20.04
N SER A 198 -21.97 27.63 18.82
CA SER A 198 -23.15 28.23 18.19
C SER A 198 -24.50 27.70 18.71
N VAL A 199 -24.50 26.63 19.51
CA VAL A 199 -25.71 25.92 20.00
C VAL A 199 -26.02 26.25 21.48
N GLN A 200 -25.37 27.27 22.06
CA GLN A 200 -25.72 27.73 23.41
C GLN A 200 -27.22 28.12 23.49
N PRO A 201 -27.95 27.67 24.53
CA PRO A 201 -29.41 27.71 24.56
C PRO A 201 -29.94 29.14 24.69
N SER A 202 -31.04 29.42 24.00
CA SER A 202 -31.94 30.52 24.32
C SER A 202 -32.19 30.50 25.83
N LYS A 203 -31.68 31.51 26.54
CA LYS A 203 -32.01 31.72 27.95
C LYS A 203 -33.53 31.62 28.10
N GLU A 204 -34.01 30.64 28.86
CA GLU A 204 -35.39 30.63 29.34
C GLU A 204 -35.64 31.99 30.00
N ALA A 205 -36.57 32.74 29.42
CA ALA A 205 -37.04 34.00 29.96
C ALA A 205 -37.75 33.72 31.29
N ALA A 206 -37.49 34.62 32.24
CA ALA A 206 -38.04 34.68 33.58
C ALA A 206 -39.57 34.62 33.63
#